data_AF-A0A1B6LI79-F1
#
_entry.id   AF-A0A1B6LI79-F1
#
_cell.length_a   1.000
_cell.length_b   1.000
_cell.length_c   1.000
_cell.angle_alpha   90.00
_cell.angle_beta   90.00
_cell.angle_gamma   90.00
#
_symmetry.space_group_name_H-M   'P 1'
#
loop_
_entity.id
_entity.type
_entity.pdbx_description
1 polymer ?
#
loop_
_entity_poly.entity_id
_entity_poly.type
_entity_poly.pdbx_seq_one_letter_code
_entity_poly.pdbx_strand_id
1 'polypeptide(L)'
;YRPISIVPALSKILETIMKNHLVCYLETNNLLLDKQHGFRRGRSTITAITALLDQINTVFEKGEAMSLTLCDLTKAFDCIPHKILIGKLKAYGIGGLVLSAFMSYLTNRYQVLTV
;
A
#
# COMPACT_ATOMS: atom_id res chain seq x y z
N TYR A 1 -4.27 -20.58 -2.24
CA TYR A 1 -5.60 -20.04 -2.62
C TYR A 1 -5.66 -18.57 -2.21
N ARG A 2 -6.02 -17.65 -3.12
CA ARG A 2 -6.15 -16.21 -2.85
C ARG A 2 -7.64 -15.83 -2.98
N PRO A 3 -8.41 -15.81 -1.88
CA PRO A 3 -9.82 -15.48 -1.96
C PRO A 3 -10.01 -14.05 -2.48
N ILE A 4 -10.91 -13.86 -3.44
CA ILE A 4 -11.28 -12.54 -3.93
C ILE A 4 -12.52 -12.09 -3.15
N SER A 5 -12.41 -10.97 -2.45
CA SER A 5 -13.56 -10.36 -1.76
C SER A 5 -14.40 -9.56 -2.75
N ILE A 6 -15.64 -9.99 -3.01
CA ILE A 6 -16.60 -9.24 -3.80
C ILE A 6 -17.38 -8.33 -2.86
N VAL A 7 -17.04 -7.04 -2.86
CA VAL A 7 -17.70 -6.05 -2.01
C VAL A 7 -18.94 -5.47 -2.73
N PRO A 8 -20.04 -5.14 -2.02
CA PRO A 8 -21.21 -4.50 -2.62
C PRO A 8 -20.85 -3.24 -3.42
N ALA A 9 -21.63 -2.95 -4.48
CA ALA A 9 -21.35 -1.83 -5.39
C ALA A 9 -21.25 -0.48 -4.64
N LEU A 10 -22.16 -0.22 -3.70
CA LEU A 10 -22.13 1.01 -2.90
C LEU A 10 -20.84 1.15 -2.09
N SER A 11 -20.37 0.04 -1.50
CA SER A 11 -19.12 0.02 -0.74
C SER A 11 -17.91 0.28 -1.62
N LYS A 12 -17.87 -0.27 -2.85
CA LYS A 12 -16.80 0.04 -3.83
C LYS A 12 -16.73 1.52 -4.17
N ILE A 13 -17.88 2.20 -4.29
CA ILE A 13 -17.93 3.64 -4.52
C ILE A 13 -17.32 4.38 -3.34
N LEU A 14 -17.74 4.06 -2.11
CA LEU A 14 -17.21 4.69 -0.90
C LEU A 14 -15.70 4.44 -0.73
N GLU A 15 -15.24 3.21 -0.93
CA GLU A 15 -13.81 2.85 -0.89
C GLU A 15 -13.01 3.63 -1.93
N THR A 16 -13.57 3.83 -3.13
CA THR A 16 -12.90 4.59 -4.20
C THR A 16 -12.74 6.06 -3.80
N ILE A 17 -13.79 6.67 -3.22
CA ILE A 17 -13.73 8.04 -2.72
C ILE A 17 -12.70 8.14 -1.59
N MET A 18 -12.78 7.28 -0.57
CA MET A 18 -11.82 7.27 0.55
C MET A 18 -10.39 7.09 0.07
N LYS A 19 -10.15 6.16 -0.86
CA LYS A 19 -8.83 5.92 -1.46
C LYS A 19 -8.30 7.17 -2.17
N ASN A 20 -9.13 7.82 -2.99
CA ASN A 20 -8.70 8.98 -3.76
C ASN A 20 -8.30 10.14 -2.85
N HIS A 21 -9.09 10.42 -1.82
CA HIS A 21 -8.75 11.44 -0.81
C HIS A 21 -7.47 11.10 -0.05
N LEU A 22 -7.35 9.84 0.41
CA LEU A 22 -6.17 9.38 1.15
C LEU A 22 -4.90 9.50 0.30
N VAL A 23 -4.92 8.97 -0.93
CA VAL A 23 -3.76 9.00 -1.82
C VAL A 23 -3.38 10.45 -2.16
N CYS A 24 -4.37 11.31 -2.45
CA CYS A 24 -4.11 12.73 -2.69
C CYS A 24 -3.39 13.40 -1.51
N TYR A 25 -3.86 13.16 -0.28
CA TYR A 25 -3.23 13.68 0.92
C TYR A 25 -1.80 13.14 1.12
N LEU A 26 -1.60 11.84 0.98
CA LEU A 26 -0.28 11.21 1.14
C LEU A 26 0.74 11.71 0.12
N GLU A 27 0.34 11.89 -1.13
CA GLU A 27 1.19 12.40 -2.21
C GLU A 27 1.48 13.89 -2.03
N THR A 28 0.47 14.71 -1.73
CA THR A 28 0.64 16.18 -1.56
C THR A 28 1.59 16.52 -0.40
N ASN A 29 1.58 15.70 0.65
CA ASN A 29 2.43 15.89 1.83
C ASN A 29 3.73 15.06 1.77
N ASN A 30 4.05 14.42 0.64
CA ASN A 30 5.24 13.58 0.46
C ASN A 30 5.46 12.53 1.59
N LEU A 31 4.37 11.90 2.05
CA LEU A 31 4.39 10.97 3.20
C LEU A 31 4.80 9.54 2.80
N LEU A 32 4.88 9.26 1.50
CA LEU A 32 5.31 7.97 0.96
C LEU A 32 6.76 8.03 0.51
N LEU A 33 7.49 6.93 0.72
CA LEU A 33 8.88 6.83 0.32
C LEU A 33 9.03 6.95 -1.20
N ASP A 34 10.01 7.74 -1.65
CA ASP A 34 10.31 7.94 -3.07
C ASP A 34 10.88 6.72 -3.79
N LYS A 35 11.20 5.65 -3.07
CA LYS A 35 11.56 4.34 -3.66
C LYS A 35 10.36 3.39 -3.72
N GLN A 36 9.19 3.78 -3.24
CA GLN A 36 7.97 2.99 -3.37
C GLN A 36 7.38 3.16 -4.77
N HIS A 37 7.25 2.07 -5.52
CA HIS A 37 6.63 2.10 -6.85
C HIS A 37 5.22 1.49 -6.88
N GLY A 38 4.95 0.52 -6.02
CA GLY A 38 3.64 -0.13 -5.93
C GLY A 38 2.56 0.83 -5.41
N PHE A 39 1.38 0.75 -6.03
CA PHE A 39 0.17 1.49 -5.66
C PHE A 39 0.32 3.02 -5.60
N ARG A 40 1.30 3.60 -6.32
CA ARG A 40 1.49 5.05 -6.45
C ARG A 40 1.14 5.54 -7.85
N ARG A 41 0.59 6.75 -7.94
CA ARG A 41 0.24 7.37 -9.22
C ARG A 41 1.51 7.72 -10.00
N GLY A 42 1.52 7.45 -11.31
CA GLY A 42 2.67 7.73 -12.17
C GLY A 42 3.87 6.78 -11.99
N ARG A 43 3.72 5.71 -11.20
CA ARG A 43 4.74 4.69 -10.99
C ARG A 43 4.22 3.32 -11.39
N SER A 44 5.12 2.48 -11.86
CA SER A 44 4.83 1.13 -12.36
C SER A 44 5.95 0.15 -12.03
N THR A 45 5.73 -1.12 -12.33
CA THR A 45 6.77 -2.15 -12.25
C THR A 45 7.96 -1.81 -13.14
N ILE A 46 7.73 -1.18 -14.30
CA ILE A 46 8.78 -0.71 -15.20
C ILE A 46 9.66 0.31 -14.49
N THR A 47 9.06 1.34 -13.87
CA THR A 47 9.85 2.36 -13.15
C THR A 47 10.66 1.78 -11.99
N ALA A 48 10.17 0.71 -11.35
CA ALA A 48 10.88 0.03 -10.27
C ALA A 48 12.09 -0.75 -10.79
N ILE A 49 11.91 -1.48 -11.90
CA ILE A 49 12.99 -2.24 -12.55
C ILE A 49 14.04 -1.30 -13.12
N THR A 50 13.64 -0.21 -13.79
CA THR A 50 14.58 0.79 -14.30
C THR A 50 15.43 1.36 -13.18
N ALA A 51 14.82 1.78 -12.07
CA ALA A 51 15.55 2.31 -10.92
C ALA A 51 16.53 1.29 -10.30
N LEU A 52 16.18 0.00 -10.31
CA LEU A 52 17.07 -1.07 -9.87
C LEU A 52 18.24 -1.27 -10.83
N LEU A 53 17.97 -1.28 -12.14
CA LEU A 53 19.00 -1.42 -13.18
C LEU A 53 19.99 -0.26 -13.16
N ASP A 54 19.51 0.97 -12.94
CA ASP A 54 20.38 2.15 -12.82
C ASP A 54 21.34 2.01 -11.63
N GLN A 55 20.86 1.47 -10.50
CA GLN A 55 21.72 1.19 -9.33
C GLN A 55 22.76 0.10 -9.62
N ILE A 56 22.34 -0.97 -10.30
CA ILE A 56 23.25 -2.06 -10.70
C ILE A 56 24.35 -1.51 -11.63
N ASN A 57 23.97 -0.74 -12.64
CA ASN A 57 24.91 -0.15 -13.60
C ASN A 57 25.91 0.78 -12.89
N THR A 58 25.42 1.63 -11.97
CA THR A 58 26.28 2.55 -11.21
C THR A 58 27.35 1.80 -10.39
N VAL A 59 26.98 0.67 -9.77
CA VAL A 59 27.92 -0.14 -8.97
C VAL A 59 28.87 -0.93 -9.88
N PHE A 60 28.36 -1.43 -11.01
CA PHE A 60 29.15 -2.12 -12.03
C PHE A 60 30.25 -1.21 -12.60
N GLU A 61 29.91 0.04 -12.95
CA GLU A 61 30.87 1.03 -13.45
C GLU A 61 31.98 1.37 -12.45
N LYS A 62 31.69 1.28 -11.15
CA LYS A 62 32.67 1.48 -10.07
C LYS A 62 33.55 0.25 -9.82
N GLY A 63 33.27 -0.88 -10.45
CA GLY A 63 33.94 -2.15 -10.17
C GLY A 63 33.66 -2.68 -8.76
N GLU A 64 32.57 -2.23 -8.14
CA GLU A 64 32.17 -2.61 -6.79
C GLU A 64 31.24 -3.85 -6.81
N ALA A 65 31.19 -4.59 -5.70
CA ALA A 65 30.28 -5.72 -5.56
C ALA A 65 28.91 -5.26 -5.02
N MET A 66 27.82 -5.80 -5.60
CA MET A 66 26.45 -5.59 -5.13
C MET A 66 25.84 -6.92 -4.67
N SER A 67 25.01 -6.87 -3.63
CA SER A 67 24.09 -7.96 -3.25
C SER A 67 22.65 -7.46 -3.27
N LEU A 68 21.74 -8.26 -3.82
CA LEU A 68 20.31 -7.98 -3.86
C LEU A 68 19.56 -9.00 -3.00
N THR A 69 18.85 -8.51 -1.99
CA THR A 69 17.95 -9.34 -1.17
C THR A 69 16.50 -9.06 -1.57
N LEU A 70 15.81 -10.10 -2.02
CA LEU A 70 14.39 -10.03 -2.34
C LEU A 70 13.59 -10.64 -1.20
N CYS A 71 12.59 -9.91 -0.71
CA CYS A 71 11.69 -10.36 0.34
C CYS A 71 10.24 -10.29 -0.14
N ASP A 72 9.47 -11.33 0.14
CA ASP A 72 8.03 -11.36 -0.11
C ASP A 72 7.28 -11.68 1.19
N LEU A 73 6.14 -11.03 1.38
CA LEU A 73 5.32 -11.17 2.58
C LEU A 73 4.20 -12.18 2.33
N THR A 74 4.19 -13.27 3.10
CA THR A 74 3.09 -14.25 3.04
C THR A 74 1.79 -13.61 3.51
N LYS A 75 0.73 -13.70 2.67
CA LYS A 75 -0.61 -13.19 2.98
C LYS A 75 -0.60 -11.73 3.49
N ALA A 76 0.16 -10.87 2.81
CA ALA A 76 0.42 -9.50 3.25
C ALA A 76 -0.82 -8.70 3.67
N PHE A 77 -1.97 -8.88 3.00
CA PHE A 77 -3.22 -8.20 3.34
C PHE A 77 -4.01 -8.85 4.49
N ASP A 78 -3.94 -10.18 4.62
CA ASP A 78 -4.66 -10.91 5.67
C ASP A 78 -3.96 -10.78 7.03
N CYS A 79 -2.64 -10.55 7.01
CA CYS A 79 -1.80 -10.50 8.21
C CYS A 79 -1.59 -9.09 8.77
N ILE A 80 -2.22 -8.05 8.22
CA ILE A 80 -2.04 -6.66 8.71
C ILE A 80 -2.77 -6.48 10.04
N PRO A 81 -2.07 -6.19 11.15
CA PRO A 81 -2.74 -5.94 12.42
C PRO A 81 -3.46 -4.59 12.36
N HIS A 82 -4.80 -4.60 12.46
CA HIS A 82 -5.61 -3.39 12.31
C HIS A 82 -5.22 -2.28 13.31
N LYS A 83 -4.83 -2.64 14.54
CA LYS A 83 -4.35 -1.68 15.55
C LYS A 83 -3.11 -0.91 15.09
N ILE A 84 -2.15 -1.61 14.48
CA ILE A 84 -0.92 -1.02 13.96
C ILE A 84 -1.23 -0.14 12.75
N LEU A 85 -2.10 -0.60 11.85
CA LEU A 85 -2.53 0.19 10.69
C LEU A 85 -3.18 1.51 11.11
N ILE A 86 -4.11 1.48 12.07
CA ILE A 86 -4.77 2.67 12.60
C ILE A 86 -3.77 3.60 13.28
N GLY A 87 -2.84 3.06 14.08
CA GLY A 87 -1.76 3.84 14.68
C GLY A 87 -0.89 4.54 13.63
N LYS A 88 -0.58 3.85 12.52
CA LYS A 88 0.20 4.40 11.41
C LYS A 88 -0.55 5.51 10.66
N LEU A 89 -1.85 5.35 10.41
CA LEU A 89 -2.67 6.41 9.82
C LEU A 89 -2.67 7.66 10.71
N LYS A 90 -2.81 7.49 12.02
CA LYS A 90 -2.71 8.60 12.99
C LYS A 90 -1.35 9.28 12.95
N ALA A 91 -0.27 8.50 12.86
CA ALA A 91 1.10 9.03 12.75
C ALA A 91 1.32 9.83 11.44
N TYR A 92 0.62 9.48 10.36
CA TYR A 92 0.60 10.25 9.10
C TYR A 92 -0.30 11.51 9.15
N GLY A 93 -0.87 11.84 10.32
CA GLY A 93 -1.72 13.01 10.50
C GLY A 93 -3.19 12.78 10.15
N ILE A 94 -3.61 11.54 9.92
CA ILE A 94 -5.01 11.22 9.63
C ILE A 94 -5.75 11.06 10.94
N GLY A 95 -6.69 11.96 11.22
CA GLY A 95 -7.45 12.00 12.47
C GLY A 95 -8.95 12.22 12.27
N GLY A 96 -9.63 12.47 13.39
CA GLY A 96 -11.06 12.83 13.41
C GLY A 96 -11.97 11.82 12.73
N LEU A 97 -13.00 12.32 12.06
CA LEU A 97 -14.04 11.52 11.39
C LEU A 97 -13.47 10.56 10.34
N VAL A 98 -12.40 10.96 9.66
CA VAL A 98 -11.77 10.12 8.62
C VAL A 98 -11.14 8.88 9.24
N LEU A 99 -10.39 9.04 10.34
CA LEU A 99 -9.79 7.91 11.04
C LEU A 99 -10.89 7.00 11.64
N SER A 100 -11.96 7.57 12.19
CA SER A 100 -13.12 6.81 12.66
C SER A 100 -13.80 6.01 11.55
N ALA A 101 -13.91 6.57 10.34
CA ALA A 101 -14.43 5.86 9.18
C ALA A 101 -13.55 4.65 8.79
N PHE A 102 -12.22 4.81 8.81
CA PHE A 102 -11.30 3.68 8.60
C PHE A 102 -11.43 2.61 9.69
N MET A 103 -11.53 3.00 10.97
CA MET A 103 -11.75 2.04 12.05
C MET A 103 -13.06 1.28 11.88
N SER A 104 -14.16 1.99 11.56
CA SER A 104 -15.46 1.37 11.31
C SER A 104 -15.42 0.41 10.12
N TYR A 105 -14.72 0.77 9.05
CA TYR A 105 -14.61 -0.05 7.84
C TYR A 105 -13.84 -1.36 8.09
N LEU A 106 -12.83 -1.33 8.97
CA LEU A 106 -11.95 -2.47 9.29
C LEU A 106 -12.49 -3.37 10.41
N THR A 107 -13.51 -2.94 11.15
CA THR A 107 -14.06 -3.68 12.29
C THR A 107 -15.23 -4.56 11.86
N ASN A 108 -15.41 -5.72 12.50
CA ASN A 108 -16.53 -6.65 12.26
C ASN A 108 -16.72 -7.09 10.80
N ARG A 109 -15.62 -7.24 10.05
CA ARG A 109 -15.66 -7.81 8.71
C ARG A 109 -15.68 -9.33 8.78
N TYR A 110 -16.61 -9.94 8.04
CA TYR A 110 -16.68 -11.39 7.83
C TYR A 110 -16.77 -11.67 6.33
N GLN A 111 -16.15 -12.77 5.91
CA GLN A 111 -16.26 -13.28 4.56
C GLN A 111 -17.23 -14.46 4.58
N VAL A 112 -18.28 -14.40 3.77
CA VAL A 112 -19.20 -15.51 3.57
C VAL A 112 -18.77 -16.26 2.32
N LEU A 113 -18.53 -17.56 2.45
CA LEU A 113 -18.29 -18.47 1.33
C LEU A 113 -19.57 -19.29 1.15
N THR A 114 -20.31 -19.05 0.07
CA THR A 114 -21.39 -19.95 -0.33
C THR A 114 -20.74 -21.10 -1.09
N VAL A 115 -20.85 -22.32 -0.55
CA VAL A 115 -20.45 -23.57 -1.22
C VAL A 115 -21.58 -24.02 -2.14
#